data_AF-A0AAP3FY33-F1
#
_entry.id   AF-A0AAP3FY33-F1
#
_cell.length_a   1.000
_cell.length_b   1.000
_cell.length_c   1.000
_cell.angle_alpha   90.00
_cell.angle_beta   90.00
_cell.angle_gamma   90.00
#
_symmetry.space_group_name_H-M   'P 1'
#
loop_
_entity.id
_entity.type
_entity.pdbx_description
1 polymer ?
#
loop_
_entity_poly.entity_id
_entity_poly.type
_entity_poly.pdbx_seq_one_letter_code
_entity_poly.pdbx_strand_id
1 'polypeptide(L)'
;MNMLRKQCIAEMKRVLRNKYFVFWSLVMPIAFYYLFTNVVNTNVADKGAWNAHYLMSMTTFSVMGSSMMTLGIRLVQERAQGWSVFIRITPLPDHIYLAAQMIGQSVIHLLSITVIFLAGAIINSIDLSLFEWVMSGLWILIGAFPFLALGTLIGLMRKVETAAGVSNVLYMLLAISGGMWMPIEVMPDILKNIGQWLPSYHFGSGAWALVQGELPTWKNILMLIAYLLIFMLLFKYIRRKQEAV
;
A
#
# COMPACT_ATOMS: atom_id res chain seq x y z
N MET A 1 13.75 18.72 -20.76
CA MET A 1 13.28 18.31 -19.41
C MET A 1 12.53 16.98 -19.54
N ASN A 2 12.99 15.93 -18.84
CA ASN A 2 12.52 14.55 -19.00
C ASN A 2 10.99 14.43 -18.80
N MET A 3 10.27 13.85 -19.78
CA MET A 3 8.79 13.75 -19.80
C MET A 3 8.24 13.09 -18.53
N LEU A 4 8.93 12.04 -18.05
CA LEU A 4 8.60 11.33 -16.82
C LEU A 4 8.54 12.28 -15.61
N ARG A 5 9.56 13.15 -15.45
CA ARG A 5 9.63 14.08 -14.31
C ARG A 5 8.44 15.05 -14.29
N LYS A 6 8.08 15.61 -15.45
CA LYS A 6 6.92 16.51 -15.55
C LYS A 6 5.62 15.79 -15.19
N GLN A 7 5.46 14.56 -15.69
CA GLN A 7 4.27 13.77 -15.38
C GLN A 7 4.20 13.41 -13.89
N CYS A 8 5.30 12.96 -13.28
CA CYS A 8 5.34 12.67 -11.85
C CYS A 8 4.94 13.92 -11.03
N ILE A 9 5.49 15.09 -11.33
CA ILE A 9 5.14 16.33 -10.62
C ILE A 9 3.64 16.65 -10.76
N ALA A 10 3.07 16.44 -11.96
CA ALA A 10 1.64 16.63 -12.18
C ALA A 10 0.81 15.65 -11.33
N GLU A 11 1.15 14.37 -11.34
CA GLU A 11 0.44 13.35 -10.56
C GLU A 11 0.57 13.60 -9.06
N MET A 12 1.77 13.90 -8.55
CA MET A 12 1.97 14.26 -7.14
C MET A 12 1.03 15.38 -6.68
N LYS A 13 0.90 16.44 -7.49
CA LYS A 13 -0.02 17.54 -7.20
C LYS A 13 -1.48 17.08 -7.20
N ARG A 14 -1.87 16.21 -8.13
CA ARG A 14 -3.24 15.69 -8.22
C ARG A 14 -3.58 14.84 -6.99
N VAL A 15 -2.68 13.96 -6.58
CA VAL A 15 -2.91 13.10 -5.40
C VAL A 15 -2.98 13.92 -4.12
N LEU A 16 -2.05 14.85 -3.91
CA LEU A 16 -2.05 15.72 -2.72
C LEU A 16 -3.26 16.66 -2.65
N ARG A 17 -3.82 17.06 -3.80
CA ARG A 17 -5.04 17.89 -3.85
C ARG A 17 -6.30 17.11 -3.53
N ASN A 18 -6.26 15.78 -3.58
CA ASN A 18 -7.38 14.95 -3.18
C ASN A 18 -7.44 14.81 -1.66
N LYS A 19 -7.80 15.92 -0.99
CA LYS A 19 -7.80 16.05 0.46
C LYS A 19 -8.62 14.96 1.15
N TYR A 20 -9.72 14.53 0.55
CA TYR A 20 -10.56 13.47 1.09
C TYR A 20 -9.77 12.16 1.22
N PHE A 21 -9.13 11.70 0.15
CA PHE A 21 -8.35 10.46 0.20
C PHE A 21 -7.11 10.57 1.08
N VAL A 22 -6.41 11.71 1.05
CA VAL A 22 -5.25 11.95 1.92
C VAL A 22 -5.66 11.95 3.39
N PHE A 23 -6.77 12.60 3.73
CA PHE A 23 -7.28 12.63 5.09
C PHE A 23 -7.59 11.21 5.58
N TRP A 24 -8.41 10.46 4.86
CA TRP A 24 -8.83 9.13 5.28
C TRP A 24 -7.69 8.10 5.28
N SER A 25 -6.72 8.22 4.36
CA SER A 25 -5.54 7.34 4.36
C SER A 25 -4.64 7.54 5.58
N LEU A 26 -4.69 8.71 6.23
CA LEU A 26 -3.90 9.03 7.41
C LEU A 26 -4.68 8.83 8.71
N VAL A 27 -5.92 9.34 8.77
CA VAL A 27 -6.70 9.36 10.01
C VAL A 27 -7.12 7.97 10.46
N MET A 28 -7.59 7.10 9.54
CA MET A 28 -8.07 5.76 9.96
C MET A 28 -6.98 4.89 10.56
N PRO A 29 -5.78 4.77 9.94
CA PRO A 29 -4.70 3.98 10.53
C PRO A 29 -4.24 4.53 11.88
N ILE A 30 -4.18 5.85 12.06
CA ILE A 30 -3.80 6.47 13.34
C ILE A 30 -4.88 6.22 14.39
N ALA A 31 -6.16 6.33 14.03
CA ALA A 31 -7.27 6.04 14.92
C ALA A 31 -7.26 4.58 15.36
N PHE A 32 -7.07 3.63 14.44
CA PHE A 32 -6.94 2.22 14.79
C PHE A 32 -5.68 1.92 15.57
N TYR A 33 -4.56 2.54 15.23
CA TYR A 33 -3.34 2.44 16.01
C TYR A 33 -3.57 2.85 17.46
N TYR A 34 -4.16 4.03 17.69
CA TYR A 34 -4.52 4.49 19.03
C TYR A 34 -5.48 3.52 19.73
N LEU A 35 -6.53 3.09 19.03
CA LEU A 35 -7.53 2.17 19.57
C LEU A 35 -6.90 0.85 20.04
N PHE A 36 -6.07 0.20 19.22
CA PHE A 36 -5.50 -1.11 19.55
C PHE A 36 -4.28 -1.06 20.48
N THR A 37 -3.70 0.12 20.72
CA THR A 37 -2.58 0.28 21.65
C THR A 37 -2.99 0.85 23.00
N ASN A 38 -4.04 1.68 23.05
CA ASN A 38 -4.45 2.42 24.25
C ASN A 38 -5.84 2.04 24.76
N VAL A 39 -6.77 1.66 23.89
CA VAL A 39 -8.18 1.41 24.26
C VAL A 39 -8.45 -0.08 24.45
N VAL A 40 -7.98 -0.92 23.52
CA VAL A 40 -8.14 -2.38 23.60
C VAL A 40 -7.13 -2.95 24.57
N ASN A 41 -7.59 -3.52 25.68
CA ASN A 41 -6.71 -4.18 26.63
C ASN A 41 -6.35 -5.59 26.13
N THR A 42 -5.16 -5.72 25.53
CA THR A 42 -4.69 -6.95 24.91
C THR A 42 -3.92 -7.89 25.86
N ASN A 43 -3.82 -7.59 27.17
CA ASN A 43 -3.10 -8.42 28.16
C ASN A 43 -1.71 -8.91 27.69
N VAL A 44 -1.02 -8.11 26.89
CA VAL A 44 0.28 -8.47 26.30
C VAL A 44 1.38 -8.26 27.33
N ALA A 45 2.33 -9.20 27.39
CA ALA A 45 3.45 -9.13 28.32
C ALA A 45 4.38 -7.93 28.08
N ASP A 46 4.61 -7.58 26.81
CA ASP A 46 5.42 -6.43 26.40
C ASP A 46 4.58 -5.45 25.58
N LYS A 47 4.21 -4.34 26.21
CA LYS A 47 3.46 -3.25 25.57
C LYS A 47 4.30 -2.46 24.55
N GLY A 48 5.61 -2.34 24.76
CA GLY A 48 6.49 -1.61 23.86
C GLY A 48 6.62 -2.33 22.51
N ALA A 49 6.91 -3.62 22.56
CA ALA A 49 6.96 -4.48 21.38
C ALA A 49 5.59 -4.54 20.65
N TRP A 50 4.49 -4.62 21.41
CA TRP A 50 3.14 -4.57 20.83
C TRP A 50 2.90 -3.26 20.08
N ASN A 51 3.22 -2.12 20.68
CA ASN A 51 3.03 -0.81 20.09
C ASN A 51 3.86 -0.62 18.82
N ALA A 52 5.12 -1.08 18.81
CA ALA A 52 5.98 -1.02 17.63
C ALA A 52 5.48 -1.94 16.50
N HIS A 53 5.06 -3.16 16.84
CA HIS A 53 4.47 -4.10 15.88
C HIS A 53 3.20 -3.52 15.24
N TYR A 54 2.27 -3.01 16.05
CA TYR A 54 1.02 -2.45 15.57
C TYR A 54 1.21 -1.17 14.75
N LEU A 55 2.25 -0.38 15.05
CA LEU A 55 2.63 0.78 14.24
C LEU A 55 2.97 0.35 12.80
N MET A 56 3.79 -0.69 12.65
CA MET A 56 4.16 -1.24 11.35
C MET A 56 2.96 -1.85 10.63
N SER A 57 2.08 -2.54 11.37
CA SER A 57 0.84 -3.09 10.82
C SER A 57 -0.09 -2.01 10.28
N MET A 58 -0.32 -0.92 11.02
CA MET A 58 -1.18 0.18 10.56
C MET A 58 -0.55 1.00 9.43
N THR A 59 0.78 1.14 9.42
CA THR A 59 1.49 1.82 8.33
C THR A 59 1.42 1.01 7.04
N THR A 60 1.70 -0.29 7.10
CA THR A 60 1.58 -1.19 5.93
C THR A 60 0.13 -1.29 5.44
N PHE A 61 -0.84 -1.36 6.35
CA PHE A 61 -2.27 -1.30 6.04
C PHE A 61 -2.61 -0.02 5.25
N SER A 62 -2.26 1.15 5.77
CA SER A 62 -2.48 2.46 5.11
C SER A 62 -1.91 2.50 3.69
N VAL A 63 -0.64 2.13 3.55
CA VAL A 63 0.09 2.19 2.29
C VAL A 63 -0.48 1.22 1.26
N MET A 64 -0.79 -0.02 1.67
CA MET A 64 -1.47 -1.00 0.82
C MET A 64 -2.85 -0.51 0.39
N GLY A 65 -3.65 0.03 1.31
CA GLY A 65 -4.99 0.54 1.03
C GLY A 65 -4.96 1.69 0.03
N SER A 66 -4.08 2.66 0.24
CA SER A 66 -3.93 3.78 -0.70
C SER A 66 -3.40 3.33 -2.07
N SER A 67 -2.54 2.31 -2.12
CA SER A 67 -2.03 1.73 -3.37
C SER A 67 -3.13 1.07 -4.20
N MET A 68 -4.05 0.36 -3.55
CA MET A 68 -5.11 -0.39 -4.24
C MET A 68 -6.34 0.47 -4.52
N MET A 69 -6.82 1.18 -3.50
CA MET A 69 -8.06 1.94 -3.55
C MET A 69 -7.85 3.30 -4.21
N THR A 70 -6.97 4.14 -3.67
CA THR A 70 -6.80 5.52 -4.16
C THR A 70 -6.31 5.55 -5.59
N LEU A 71 -5.26 4.78 -5.93
CA LEU A 71 -4.77 4.70 -7.30
C LEU A 71 -5.76 3.99 -8.22
N GLY A 72 -6.28 2.81 -7.82
CA GLY A 72 -7.16 2.02 -8.68
C GLY A 72 -8.45 2.74 -9.03
N ILE A 73 -9.15 3.31 -8.04
CA ILE A 73 -10.38 4.07 -8.24
C ILE A 73 -10.10 5.32 -9.09
N ARG A 74 -9.00 6.04 -8.82
CA ARG A 74 -8.61 7.22 -9.61
C ARG A 74 -8.41 6.87 -11.08
N LEU A 75 -7.73 5.76 -11.40
CA LEU A 75 -7.51 5.35 -12.79
C LEU A 75 -8.82 5.04 -13.52
N VAL A 76 -9.80 4.42 -12.84
CA VAL A 76 -11.12 4.18 -13.43
C VAL A 76 -11.88 5.50 -13.63
N GLN A 77 -11.82 6.43 -12.67
CA GLN A 77 -12.44 7.76 -12.80
C GLN A 77 -11.83 8.57 -13.95
N GLU A 78 -10.50 8.57 -14.08
CA GLU A 78 -9.79 9.24 -15.16
C GLU A 78 -10.24 8.71 -16.53
N ARG A 79 -10.36 7.39 -16.66
CA ARG A 79 -10.88 6.78 -17.88
C ARG A 79 -12.33 7.18 -18.16
N ALA A 80 -13.19 7.16 -17.16
CA ALA A 80 -14.60 7.55 -17.29
C ALA A 80 -14.77 9.01 -17.74
N GLN A 81 -13.83 9.88 -17.35
CA GLN A 81 -13.79 11.30 -17.73
C GLN A 81 -13.11 11.54 -19.10
N GLY A 82 -12.71 10.50 -19.82
CA GLY A 82 -12.02 10.62 -21.11
C GLY A 82 -10.54 11.02 -21.02
N TRP A 83 -9.95 11.05 -19.82
CA TRP A 83 -8.53 11.40 -19.63
C TRP A 83 -7.59 10.45 -20.38
N SER A 84 -7.94 9.16 -20.46
CA SER A 84 -7.16 8.18 -21.23
C SER A 84 -7.15 8.50 -22.73
N VAL A 85 -8.22 9.09 -23.27
CA VAL A 85 -8.26 9.54 -24.68
C VAL A 85 -7.38 10.78 -24.86
N PHE A 86 -7.46 11.72 -23.90
CA PHE A 86 -6.59 12.89 -23.89
C PHE A 86 -5.11 12.55 -23.83
N ILE A 87 -4.69 11.57 -23.01
CA ILE A 87 -3.28 11.17 -22.95
C ILE A 87 -2.81 10.54 -24.26
N ARG A 88 -3.68 9.79 -24.97
CA ARG A 88 -3.33 9.14 -26.25
C ARG A 88 -3.04 10.11 -27.40
N ILE A 89 -3.57 11.33 -27.35
CA ILE A 89 -3.25 12.37 -28.35
C ILE A 89 -1.95 13.12 -28.03
N THR A 90 -1.33 12.88 -26.87
CA THR A 90 -0.04 13.45 -26.50
C THR A 90 1.11 12.53 -26.91
N PRO A 91 2.35 13.03 -27.09
CA PRO A 91 3.51 12.19 -27.35
C PRO A 91 3.98 11.38 -26.13
N LEU A 92 3.16 11.25 -25.07
CA LEU A 92 3.52 10.58 -23.84
C LEU A 92 3.34 9.05 -23.99
N PRO A 93 4.42 8.26 -23.84
CA PRO A 93 4.31 6.81 -23.86
C PRO A 93 3.52 6.27 -22.67
N ASP A 94 2.71 5.24 -22.91
CA ASP A 94 1.85 4.60 -21.90
C ASP A 94 2.59 4.11 -20.66
N HIS A 95 3.80 3.55 -20.85
CA HIS A 95 4.62 3.06 -19.75
C HIS A 95 5.15 4.19 -18.86
N ILE A 96 5.42 5.38 -19.45
CA ILE A 96 5.84 6.57 -18.70
C ILE A 96 4.65 7.11 -17.89
N TYR A 97 3.46 7.16 -18.49
CA TYR A 97 2.26 7.58 -17.79
C TYR A 97 1.95 6.66 -16.59
N LEU A 98 1.98 5.35 -16.77
CA LEU A 98 1.77 4.39 -15.68
C LEU A 98 2.84 4.47 -14.59
N ALA A 99 4.12 4.56 -14.98
CA ALA A 99 5.19 4.74 -14.02
C ALA A 99 5.01 6.03 -13.21
N ALA A 100 4.60 7.12 -13.86
CA ALA A 100 4.33 8.38 -13.19
C ALA A 100 3.13 8.32 -12.25
N GLN A 101 2.09 7.55 -12.57
CA GLN A 101 0.95 7.30 -11.68
C GLN A 101 1.40 6.58 -10.39
N MET A 102 2.21 5.52 -10.54
CA MET A 102 2.74 4.76 -9.41
C MET A 102 3.69 5.60 -8.55
N ILE A 103 4.65 6.29 -9.17
CA ILE A 103 5.59 7.19 -8.48
C ILE A 103 4.86 8.35 -7.81
N GLY A 104 3.86 8.93 -8.47
CA GLY A 104 3.02 9.98 -7.92
C GLY A 104 2.26 9.52 -6.69
N GLN A 105 1.77 8.27 -6.68
CA GLN A 105 1.12 7.66 -5.52
C GLN A 105 2.11 7.40 -4.37
N SER A 106 3.36 7.06 -4.65
CA SER A 106 4.39 6.86 -3.61
C SER A 106 4.65 8.09 -2.74
N VAL A 107 4.28 9.29 -3.18
CA VAL A 107 4.33 10.49 -2.34
C VAL A 107 3.32 10.43 -1.18
N ILE A 108 2.14 9.85 -1.41
CA ILE A 108 1.20 9.59 -0.32
C ILE A 108 1.74 8.50 0.60
N HIS A 109 2.48 7.53 0.09
CA HIS A 109 3.11 6.52 0.94
C HIS A 109 4.14 7.16 1.86
N LEU A 110 5.02 8.02 1.32
CA LEU A 110 5.96 8.80 2.14
C LEU A 110 5.23 9.61 3.21
N LEU A 111 4.19 10.36 2.83
CA LEU A 111 3.40 11.13 3.78
C LEU A 111 2.76 10.24 4.85
N SER A 112 2.20 9.09 4.46
CA SER A 112 1.53 8.16 5.39
C SER A 112 2.52 7.53 6.35
N ILE A 113 3.67 7.06 5.86
CA ILE A 113 4.75 6.54 6.68
C ILE A 113 5.19 7.61 7.68
N THR A 114 5.52 8.82 7.23
CA THR A 114 6.00 9.89 8.12
C THR A 114 4.96 10.25 9.18
N VAL A 115 3.70 10.47 8.79
CA VAL A 115 2.66 10.92 9.74
C VAL A 115 2.31 9.81 10.73
N ILE A 116 2.20 8.56 10.29
CA ILE A 116 1.88 7.44 11.18
C ILE A 116 3.07 7.16 12.11
N PHE A 117 4.30 7.19 11.62
CA PHE A 117 5.51 7.03 12.45
C PHE A 117 5.60 8.12 13.51
N LEU A 118 5.35 9.38 13.14
CA LEU A 118 5.25 10.49 14.09
C LEU A 118 4.15 10.25 15.13
N ALA A 119 2.98 9.75 14.72
CA ALA A 119 1.93 9.40 15.66
C ALA A 119 2.38 8.30 16.64
N GLY A 120 3.10 7.28 16.18
CA GLY A 120 3.69 6.26 17.04
C GLY A 120 4.68 6.82 18.08
N ALA A 121 5.56 7.71 17.63
CA ALA A 121 6.54 8.38 18.49
C ALA A 121 5.87 9.31 19.52
N ILE A 122 4.78 10.01 19.16
CA ILE A 122 4.11 10.97 20.04
C ILE A 122 3.11 10.29 21.00
N ILE A 123 2.31 9.36 20.51
CA ILE A 123 1.21 8.75 21.27
C ILE A 123 1.75 7.74 22.28
N ASN A 124 2.67 6.88 21.86
CA ASN A 124 3.14 5.73 22.65
C ASN A 124 4.63 5.80 22.99
N SER A 125 5.30 6.92 22.67
CA SER A 125 6.74 7.12 22.93
C SER A 125 7.60 5.94 22.47
N ILE A 126 7.30 5.42 21.28
CA ILE A 126 8.04 4.28 20.71
C ILE A 126 9.51 4.66 20.56
N ASP A 127 10.36 3.89 21.24
CA ASP A 127 11.81 4.00 21.16
C ASP A 127 12.33 3.00 20.13
N LEU A 128 12.59 3.48 18.92
CA LEU A 128 13.26 2.74 17.85
C LEU A 128 14.51 3.53 17.46
N SER A 129 15.57 2.80 17.13
CA SER A 129 16.78 3.38 16.57
C SER A 129 16.50 4.06 15.23
N LEU A 130 17.33 5.04 14.87
CA LEU A 130 17.25 5.71 13.57
C LEU A 130 17.28 4.70 12.40
N PHE A 131 18.06 3.63 12.57
CA PHE A 131 18.15 2.57 11.58
C PHE A 131 16.80 1.86 11.38
N GLU A 132 16.13 1.47 12.45
CA GLU A 132 14.84 0.77 12.40
C GLU A 132 13.75 1.66 11.80
N TRP A 133 13.70 2.93 12.16
CA TRP A 133 12.78 3.91 11.55
C TRP A 133 12.99 4.03 10.04
N VAL A 134 14.23 4.28 9.61
CA VAL A 134 14.55 4.53 8.20
C VAL A 134 14.37 3.24 7.38
N MET A 135 14.87 2.11 7.85
CA MET A 135 14.75 0.84 7.13
C MET A 135 13.30 0.38 7.05
N SER A 136 12.50 0.54 8.11
CA SER A 136 11.07 0.23 8.06
C SER A 136 10.35 1.12 7.05
N GLY A 137 10.65 2.42 7.03
CA GLY A 137 10.09 3.34 6.04
C GLY A 137 10.46 2.98 4.61
N LEU A 138 11.73 2.65 4.36
CA LEU A 138 12.21 2.22 3.04
C LEU A 138 11.60 0.88 2.61
N TRP A 139 11.51 -0.08 3.52
CA TRP A 139 10.85 -1.37 3.29
C TRP A 139 9.39 -1.17 2.88
N ILE A 140 8.64 -0.37 3.64
CA ILE A 140 7.22 -0.11 3.37
C ILE A 140 7.07 0.62 2.03
N LEU A 141 7.94 1.59 1.73
CA LEU A 141 7.89 2.36 0.49
C LEU A 141 8.15 1.49 -0.75
N ILE A 142 9.19 0.65 -0.71
CA ILE A 142 9.58 -0.21 -1.83
C ILE A 142 8.64 -1.42 -1.93
N GLY A 143 8.27 -2.00 -0.80
CA GLY A 143 7.34 -3.12 -0.69
C GLY A 143 5.90 -2.79 -1.10
N ALA A 144 5.57 -1.50 -1.27
CA ALA A 144 4.26 -1.07 -1.77
C ALA A 144 4.05 -1.31 -3.28
N PHE A 145 5.11 -1.50 -4.06
CA PHE A 145 5.03 -1.59 -5.52
C PHE A 145 4.14 -2.74 -6.06
N PRO A 146 4.13 -3.95 -5.48
CA PRO A 146 3.17 -4.99 -5.88
C PRO A 146 1.72 -4.52 -5.71
N PHE A 147 1.41 -3.79 -4.63
CA PHE A 147 0.06 -3.27 -4.39
C PHE A 147 -0.29 -2.10 -5.30
N LEU A 148 0.70 -1.29 -5.70
CA LEU A 148 0.52 -0.29 -6.76
C LEU A 148 0.19 -0.97 -8.10
N ALA A 149 0.88 -2.05 -8.45
CA ALA A 149 0.57 -2.84 -9.63
C ALA A 149 -0.81 -3.52 -9.55
N LEU A 150 -1.22 -3.97 -8.35
CA LEU A 150 -2.58 -4.44 -8.13
C LEU A 150 -3.61 -3.29 -8.27
N GLY A 151 -3.28 -2.09 -7.80
CA GLY A 151 -4.07 -0.88 -8.03
C GLY A 151 -4.25 -0.55 -9.51
N THR A 152 -3.20 -0.69 -10.34
CA THR A 152 -3.33 -0.48 -11.79
C THR A 152 -4.19 -1.54 -12.46
N LEU A 153 -4.15 -2.80 -12.00
CA LEU A 153 -5.06 -3.87 -12.43
C LEU A 153 -6.53 -3.52 -12.13
N ILE A 154 -6.82 -3.05 -10.92
CA ILE A 154 -8.14 -2.54 -10.54
C ILE A 154 -8.52 -1.36 -11.44
N GLY A 155 -7.56 -0.50 -11.77
CA GLY A 155 -7.70 0.60 -12.72
C GLY A 155 -8.12 0.19 -14.14
N LEU A 156 -8.04 -1.10 -14.50
CA LEU A 156 -8.52 -1.62 -15.78
C LEU A 156 -10.03 -1.91 -15.79
N MET A 157 -10.71 -1.86 -14.65
CA MET A 157 -12.16 -2.06 -14.57
C MET A 157 -12.93 -0.93 -15.27
N ARG A 158 -14.19 -1.22 -15.62
CA ARG A 158 -15.04 -0.30 -16.41
C ARG A 158 -15.85 0.68 -15.57
N LYS A 159 -16.24 0.28 -14.36
CA LYS A 159 -17.13 1.06 -13.48
C LYS A 159 -16.43 1.40 -12.18
N VAL A 160 -16.61 2.63 -11.72
CA VAL A 160 -15.99 3.14 -10.49
C VAL A 160 -16.52 2.38 -9.27
N GLU A 161 -17.82 2.07 -9.25
CA GLU A 161 -18.49 1.34 -8.17
C GLU A 161 -17.96 -0.09 -8.07
N THR A 162 -17.78 -0.76 -9.20
CA THR A 162 -17.19 -2.11 -9.26
C THR A 162 -15.75 -2.10 -8.77
N ALA A 163 -14.95 -1.12 -9.21
CA ALA A 163 -13.58 -0.97 -8.74
C ALA A 163 -13.52 -0.74 -7.23
N ALA A 164 -14.34 0.16 -6.69
CA ALA A 164 -14.40 0.40 -5.26
C ALA A 164 -14.80 -0.86 -4.46
N GLY A 165 -15.84 -1.57 -4.90
CA GLY A 165 -16.30 -2.81 -4.25
C GLY A 165 -15.23 -3.90 -4.25
N VAL A 166 -14.61 -4.17 -5.41
CA VAL A 166 -13.55 -5.18 -5.52
C VAL A 166 -12.31 -4.78 -4.73
N SER A 167 -11.88 -3.52 -4.80
CA SER A 167 -10.75 -3.01 -4.01
C SER A 167 -10.97 -3.20 -2.53
N ASN A 168 -12.16 -2.86 -2.01
CA ASN A 168 -12.47 -2.99 -0.58
C ASN A 168 -12.38 -4.45 -0.10
N VAL A 169 -13.01 -5.37 -0.84
CA VAL A 169 -12.98 -6.80 -0.49
C VAL A 169 -11.56 -7.35 -0.54
N LEU A 170 -10.83 -7.09 -1.63
CA LEU A 170 -9.44 -7.55 -1.77
C LEU A 170 -8.54 -6.95 -0.70
N TYR A 171 -8.68 -5.65 -0.42
CA TYR A 171 -7.91 -4.95 0.60
C TYR A 171 -8.13 -5.55 1.98
N MET A 172 -9.39 -5.76 2.38
CA MET A 172 -9.71 -6.36 3.68
C MET A 172 -9.24 -7.80 3.79
N LEU A 173 -9.44 -8.61 2.73
CA LEU A 173 -8.96 -9.99 2.71
C LEU A 173 -7.44 -10.03 2.89
N LEU A 174 -6.70 -9.24 2.11
CA LEU A 174 -5.24 -9.16 2.20
C LEU A 174 -4.76 -8.61 3.54
N ALA A 175 -5.45 -7.63 4.13
CA ALA A 175 -5.10 -7.05 5.43
C ALA A 175 -5.27 -8.06 6.56
N ILE A 176 -6.39 -8.80 6.56
CA ILE A 176 -6.66 -9.83 7.57
C ILE A 176 -5.71 -11.00 7.36
N SER A 177 -5.66 -11.60 6.17
CA SER A 177 -4.79 -12.76 5.91
C SER A 177 -3.29 -12.44 6.01
N GLY A 178 -2.94 -11.16 5.84
CA GLY A 178 -1.57 -10.66 5.98
C GLY A 178 -1.17 -10.39 7.42
N GLY A 179 -2.07 -10.53 8.39
CA GLY A 179 -1.79 -10.33 9.81
C GLY A 179 -1.70 -8.87 10.26
N MET A 180 -2.16 -7.91 9.44
CA MET A 180 -2.04 -6.47 9.76
C MET A 180 -3.05 -6.00 10.82
N TRP A 181 -4.15 -6.74 11.00
CA TRP A 181 -5.18 -6.39 11.99
C TRP A 181 -5.14 -7.26 13.23
N MET A 182 -4.67 -8.50 13.09
CA MET A 182 -4.47 -9.42 14.19
C MET A 182 -3.25 -10.27 13.85
N PRO A 183 -2.41 -10.63 14.84
CA PRO A 183 -1.29 -11.53 14.61
C PRO A 183 -1.74 -12.80 13.88
N ILE A 184 -0.96 -13.26 12.89
CA ILE A 184 -1.35 -14.43 12.10
C ILE A 184 -1.34 -15.71 12.96
N GLU A 185 -0.63 -15.69 14.08
CA GLU A 185 -0.47 -16.78 15.03
C GLU A 185 -1.77 -17.14 15.74
N VAL A 186 -2.69 -16.17 15.88
CA VAL A 186 -4.00 -16.39 16.51
C VAL A 186 -5.09 -16.79 15.50
N MET A 187 -4.75 -16.83 14.20
CA MET A 187 -5.70 -17.20 13.16
C MET A 187 -5.80 -18.74 13.00
N PRO A 188 -6.95 -19.25 12.53
CA PRO A 188 -7.10 -20.65 12.15
C PRO A 188 -6.03 -21.12 11.15
N ASP A 189 -5.60 -22.39 11.26
CA ASP A 189 -4.51 -22.95 10.45
C ASP A 189 -4.69 -22.76 8.94
N ILE A 190 -5.93 -22.84 8.45
CA ILE A 190 -6.25 -22.62 7.03
C ILE A 190 -5.85 -21.19 6.61
N LEU A 191 -6.23 -20.18 7.38
CA LEU A 191 -5.90 -18.78 7.09
C LEU A 191 -4.41 -18.52 7.24
N LYS A 192 -3.76 -19.13 8.23
CA LYS A 192 -2.31 -19.05 8.42
C LYS A 192 -1.55 -19.62 7.23
N ASN A 193 -1.94 -20.81 6.77
CA ASN A 193 -1.30 -21.49 5.65
C ASN A 193 -1.47 -20.72 4.34
N ILE A 194 -2.66 -20.15 4.08
CA ILE A 194 -2.89 -19.32 2.89
C ILE A 194 -2.15 -17.99 3.01
N GLY A 195 -2.24 -17.33 4.17
CA GLY A 195 -1.66 -16.03 4.45
C GLY A 195 -0.17 -15.95 4.17
N GLN A 196 0.58 -16.98 4.55
CA GLN A 196 2.03 -17.07 4.35
C GLN A 196 2.48 -17.12 2.88
N TRP A 197 1.57 -17.28 1.92
CA TRP A 197 1.84 -17.20 0.49
C TRP A 197 1.42 -15.87 -0.15
N LEU A 198 0.77 -14.99 0.62
CA LEU A 198 0.24 -13.72 0.11
C LEU A 198 1.28 -12.60 0.22
N PRO A 199 1.26 -11.62 -0.70
CA PRO A 199 2.19 -10.51 -0.65
C PRO A 199 1.97 -9.62 0.58
N SER A 200 0.73 -9.55 1.10
CA SER A 200 0.40 -8.76 2.29
C SER A 200 1.09 -9.27 3.55
N TYR A 201 1.20 -10.59 3.71
CA TYR A 201 1.95 -11.19 4.81
C TYR A 201 3.42 -10.79 4.73
N HIS A 202 4.06 -11.00 3.59
CA HIS A 202 5.47 -10.67 3.40
C HIS A 202 5.77 -9.17 3.52
N PHE A 203 4.82 -8.33 3.14
CA PHE A 203 4.90 -6.89 3.31
C PHE A 203 4.89 -6.48 4.78
N GLY A 204 3.93 -6.99 5.57
CA GLY A 204 3.84 -6.78 7.01
C GLY A 204 5.02 -7.37 7.77
N SER A 205 5.33 -8.65 7.53
CA SER A 205 6.37 -9.39 8.24
C SER A 205 7.77 -8.80 8.07
N GLY A 206 8.07 -8.20 6.91
CA GLY A 206 9.34 -7.49 6.74
C GLY A 206 9.44 -6.23 7.60
N ALA A 207 8.34 -5.48 7.76
CA ALA A 207 8.31 -4.32 8.63
C ALA A 207 8.36 -4.73 10.11
N TRP A 208 7.70 -5.83 10.49
CA TRP A 208 7.74 -6.37 11.86
C TRP A 208 9.13 -6.86 12.26
N ALA A 209 9.83 -7.55 11.37
CA ALA A 209 11.20 -7.99 11.62
C ALA A 209 12.13 -6.80 11.92
N LEU A 210 11.99 -5.71 11.17
CA LEU A 210 12.81 -4.51 11.33
C LEU A 210 12.66 -3.85 12.70
N VAL A 211 11.43 -3.78 13.24
CA VAL A 211 11.22 -3.22 14.59
C VAL A 211 11.58 -4.18 15.72
N GLN A 212 11.93 -5.42 15.39
CA GLN A 212 12.47 -6.42 16.32
C GLN A 212 14.00 -6.50 16.25
N GLY A 213 14.65 -5.62 15.48
CA GLY A 213 16.10 -5.63 15.25
C GLY A 213 16.55 -6.69 14.23
N GLU A 214 15.63 -7.36 13.53
CA GLU A 214 15.92 -8.34 12.49
C GLU A 214 15.80 -7.73 11.09
N LEU A 215 16.41 -8.36 10.08
CA LEU A 215 16.25 -7.94 8.69
C LEU A 215 15.11 -8.71 8.00
N PRO A 216 14.41 -8.10 7.02
CA PRO A 216 13.44 -8.82 6.22
C PRO A 216 14.07 -10.03 5.53
N THR A 217 13.43 -11.19 5.64
CA THR A 217 13.95 -12.42 5.05
C THR A 217 14.00 -12.34 3.52
N TRP A 218 14.89 -13.12 2.90
CA TRP A 218 14.93 -13.27 1.44
C TRP A 218 13.60 -13.71 0.85
N LYS A 219 12.83 -14.54 1.57
CA LYS A 219 11.49 -14.96 1.17
C LYS A 219 10.55 -13.76 1.04
N ASN A 220 10.60 -12.80 1.97
CA ASN A 220 9.79 -11.59 1.90
C ASN A 220 10.07 -10.81 0.61
N ILE A 221 11.36 -10.59 0.31
CA ILE A 221 11.80 -9.85 -0.88
C ILE A 221 11.35 -10.58 -2.16
N LEU A 222 11.65 -11.88 -2.26
CA LEU A 222 11.34 -12.67 -3.45
C LEU A 222 9.84 -12.74 -3.73
N MET A 223 9.02 -12.89 -2.69
CA MET A 223 7.57 -12.93 -2.82
C MET A 223 7.01 -11.60 -3.31
N LEU A 224 7.46 -10.47 -2.76
CA LEU A 224 7.03 -9.16 -3.23
C LEU A 224 7.45 -8.92 -4.69
N ILE A 225 8.68 -9.27 -5.07
CA ILE A 225 9.14 -9.17 -6.47
C ILE A 225 8.31 -10.08 -7.39
N ALA A 226 8.05 -11.32 -6.99
CA ALA A 226 7.25 -12.26 -7.76
C ALA A 226 5.84 -11.72 -8.02
N TYR A 227 5.15 -11.24 -6.98
CA TYR A 227 3.81 -10.66 -7.13
C TYR A 227 3.81 -9.38 -7.96
N LEU A 228 4.84 -8.52 -7.81
CA LEU A 228 5.00 -7.34 -8.68
C LEU A 228 5.08 -7.76 -10.15
N LEU A 229 5.92 -8.73 -10.48
CA LEU A 229 6.07 -9.22 -11.85
C LEU A 229 4.76 -9.85 -12.35
N ILE A 230 4.12 -10.70 -11.55
CA ILE A 230 2.84 -11.32 -11.90
C ILE A 230 1.79 -10.27 -12.20
N PHE A 231 1.59 -9.30 -11.31
CA PHE A 231 0.57 -8.25 -11.51
C PHE A 231 0.88 -7.36 -12.70
N MET A 232 2.14 -7.01 -12.94
CA MET A 232 2.54 -6.23 -14.12
C MET A 232 2.36 -7.01 -15.43
N LEU A 233 2.64 -8.31 -15.44
CA LEU A 233 2.39 -9.18 -16.60
C LEU A 233 0.89 -9.34 -16.87
N LEU A 234 0.09 -9.58 -15.82
CA LEU A 234 -1.36 -9.64 -15.93
C LEU A 234 -1.94 -8.31 -16.44
N PHE A 235 -1.44 -7.18 -15.92
CA PHE A 235 -1.87 -5.85 -16.37
C PHE A 235 -1.60 -5.68 -17.86
N LYS A 236 -0.38 -6.01 -18.31
CA LYS A 236 0.00 -5.93 -19.73
C LYS A 236 -0.87 -6.84 -20.60
N TYR A 237 -1.16 -8.05 -20.16
CA TYR A 237 -1.99 -9.01 -20.87
C TYR A 237 -3.44 -8.54 -21.02
N ILE A 238 -4.08 -8.13 -19.93
CA ILE A 238 -5.47 -7.67 -19.92
C ILE A 238 -5.61 -6.38 -20.74
N ARG A 239 -4.67 -5.44 -20.59
CA ARG A 239 -4.66 -4.19 -21.34
C ARG A 239 -4.58 -4.42 -22.85
N ARG A 240 -3.69 -5.31 -23.31
CA ARG A 240 -3.60 -5.66 -24.74
C ARG A 240 -4.91 -6.24 -25.28
N LYS A 241 -5.59 -7.09 -24.50
CA LYS A 241 -6.91 -7.62 -24.89
C LYS A 241 -7.98 -6.53 -24.98
N GLN A 242 -7.95 -5.54 -24.10
CA GLN A 242 -8.89 -4.41 -24.14
C GLN A 242 -8.63 -3.46 -25.32
N GLU A 243 -7.41 -3.39 -25.83
CA GLU A 243 -7.04 -2.55 -26.98
C GLU A 243 -7.36 -3.21 -28.34
N ALA A 244 -7.58 -4.53 -28.36
CA ALA A 244 -7.90 -5.30 -29.56
C ALA A 244 -9.41 -5.42 -29.85
N VAL A 245 -10.27 -4.85 -28.99
CA VAL A 245 -11.74 -4.86 -29.08
C VAL A 245 -12.22 -3.44 -29.30
#